data_AF-A0A388LCJ5-F1
#
_entry.id   AF-A0A388LCJ5-F1
#
_cell.length_a   1.000
_cell.length_b   1.000
_cell.length_c   1.000
_cell.angle_alpha   90.00
_cell.angle_beta   90.00
_cell.angle_gamma   90.00
#
_symmetry.space_group_name_H-M   'P 1'
#
loop_
_entity.id
_entity.type
_entity.pdbx_description
1 polymer ?
#
loop_
_entity_poly.entity_id
_entity_poly.type
_entity_poly.pdbx_seq_one_letter_code
_entity_poly.pdbx_strand_id
1 'polypeptide(L)'
;MPNGTLSQHLHNPANYGYKPLRWNERVQIALDAARALEYIHEHTTPRYVHRDIKSNNILLDKNMRAKVADFGLTKLIRENSDGNSQTRLVGTFGYMAPEYARFGEISTKVDVYAFGVVLLELVSGKEAIVQRDATGMNGTIISLVRNYGTSETTIDVLVPYGLSSIVTICSNHASLIHLSEENKWD
;
A
#
# COMPACT_ATOMS: atom_id res chain seq x y z
N MET A 1 10.27 14.14 9.80
CA MET A 1 9.23 14.05 10.85
C MET A 1 9.87 13.56 12.14
N PRO A 2 9.43 14.02 13.33
CA PRO A 2 10.13 13.77 14.59
C PRO A 2 10.17 12.30 15.03
N ASN A 3 9.19 11.47 14.65
CA ASN A 3 9.16 10.05 15.00
C ASN A 3 9.66 9.14 13.86
N GLY A 4 10.34 9.69 12.85
CA GLY A 4 10.95 8.88 11.79
C GLY A 4 9.95 8.23 10.83
N THR A 5 10.32 7.06 10.29
CA THR A 5 9.53 6.30 9.29
C THR A 5 8.79 5.12 9.92
N LEU A 6 7.69 4.67 9.32
CA LEU A 6 6.97 3.48 9.77
C LEU A 6 7.86 2.23 9.77
N SER A 7 8.74 2.07 8.77
CA SER A 7 9.69 0.94 8.73
C SER A 7 10.55 0.87 9.99
N GLN A 8 11.07 2.01 10.50
CA GLN A 8 11.87 2.03 11.73
C GLN A 8 11.09 1.56 12.97
N HIS A 9 9.77 1.75 12.98
CA HIS A 9 8.90 1.32 14.08
C HIS A 9 8.46 -0.15 13.94
N LEU A 10 8.47 -0.71 12.74
CA LEU A 10 8.09 -2.09 12.46
C LEU A 10 9.28 -3.06 12.50
N HIS A 11 10.41 -2.66 11.91
CA HIS A 11 11.57 -3.51 11.66
C HIS A 11 12.70 -3.12 12.62
N ASN A 12 12.84 -3.88 13.70
CA ASN A 12 13.83 -3.68 14.76
C ASN A 12 13.73 -2.30 15.48
N PRO A 13 12.56 -1.96 16.07
CA PRO A 13 12.36 -0.66 16.74
C PRO A 13 13.35 -0.38 17.86
N ALA A 14 13.87 -1.42 18.52
CA ALA A 14 14.89 -1.28 19.57
C ALA A 14 16.19 -0.59 19.07
N ASN A 15 16.58 -0.81 17.81
CA ASN A 15 17.78 -0.18 17.22
C ASN A 15 17.62 1.34 17.06
N TYR A 16 16.38 1.82 17.04
CA TYR A 16 16.03 3.24 16.94
C TYR A 16 15.56 3.83 18.28
N GLY A 17 15.64 3.05 19.38
CA GLY A 17 15.14 3.47 20.69
C GLY A 17 13.62 3.54 20.80
N TYR A 18 12.89 2.91 19.88
CA TYR A 18 11.43 2.90 19.85
C TYR A 18 10.84 1.70 20.59
N LYS A 19 9.64 1.90 21.14
CA LYS A 19 8.81 0.79 21.61
C LYS A 19 8.04 0.19 20.43
N PRO A 20 7.75 -1.11 20.42
CA PRO A 20 6.88 -1.70 19.40
C PRO A 20 5.52 -0.98 19.36
N LEU A 21 5.04 -0.70 18.14
CA LEU A 21 3.72 -0.11 17.95
C LEU A 21 2.62 -1.01 18.51
N ARG A 22 1.73 -0.42 19.30
CA ARG A 22 0.50 -1.06 19.74
C ARG A 22 -0.45 -1.25 18.56
N TRP A 23 -1.39 -2.17 18.70
CA TRP A 23 -2.36 -2.46 17.65
C TRP A 23 -3.18 -1.22 17.22
N ASN A 24 -3.65 -0.41 18.18
CA ASN A 24 -4.40 0.80 17.89
C ASN A 24 -3.57 1.86 17.13
N GLU A 25 -2.26 1.96 17.40
CA GLU A 25 -1.36 2.85 16.66
C GLU A 25 -1.19 2.35 15.21
N ARG A 26 -1.03 1.04 15.01
CA ARG A 26 -0.95 0.42 13.67
C ARG A 26 -2.19 0.70 12.84
N VAL A 27 -3.38 0.49 13.42
CA VAL A 27 -4.67 0.78 12.76
C VAL A 27 -4.78 2.27 12.43
N GLN A 28 -4.38 3.14 13.34
CA GLN A 28 -4.45 4.58 13.11
C GLN A 28 -3.50 5.04 11.98
N ILE A 29 -2.30 4.47 11.94
CA ILE A 29 -1.30 4.73 10.89
C ILE A 29 -1.83 4.27 9.52
N ALA A 30 -2.42 3.07 9.47
CA ALA A 30 -3.04 2.54 8.25
C ALA A 30 -4.16 3.47 7.75
N LEU A 31 -5.03 3.93 8.65
CA LEU A 31 -6.13 4.84 8.29
C LEU A 31 -5.63 6.18 7.75
N ASP A 32 -4.59 6.74 8.36
CA ASP A 32 -3.98 8.00 7.91
C ASP A 32 -3.35 7.88 6.52
N ALA A 33 -2.62 6.79 6.27
CA ALA A 33 -2.03 6.52 4.97
C ALA A 33 -3.11 6.26 3.90
N ALA A 34 -4.17 5.53 4.24
CA ALA A 34 -5.31 5.28 3.33
C ALA A 34 -6.00 6.58 2.92
N ARG A 35 -6.25 7.49 3.87
CA ARG A 35 -6.82 8.83 3.59
C ARG A 35 -5.92 9.68 2.70
N ALA A 36 -4.61 9.61 2.90
CA ALA A 36 -3.68 10.32 2.04
C ALA A 36 -3.73 9.79 0.58
N LEU A 37 -3.84 8.48 0.40
CA LEU A 37 -4.02 7.85 -0.92
C LEU A 37 -5.34 8.22 -1.57
N GLU A 38 -6.45 8.10 -0.84
CA GLU A 38 -7.79 8.53 -1.29
C GLU A 38 -7.78 10.00 -1.74
N TYR A 39 -7.09 10.88 -1.01
CA TYR A 39 -7.00 12.29 -1.37
C TYR A 39 -6.31 12.48 -2.72
N ILE A 40 -5.15 11.86 -2.96
CA ILE A 40 -4.40 12.02 -4.20
C ILE A 40 -5.02 11.28 -5.39
N HIS A 41 -5.86 10.26 -5.15
CA HIS A 41 -6.55 9.51 -6.19
C HIS A 41 -7.89 10.11 -6.60
N GLU A 42 -8.67 10.63 -5.65
CA GLU A 42 -10.07 11.03 -5.89
C GLU A 42 -10.33 12.54 -5.71
N HIS A 43 -9.49 13.23 -4.95
CA HIS A 43 -9.73 14.63 -4.57
C HIS A 43 -8.74 15.63 -5.21
N THR A 44 -8.03 15.19 -6.25
CA THR A 44 -7.12 16.03 -7.02
C THR A 44 -7.40 15.93 -8.52
N THR A 45 -7.29 17.06 -9.22
CA THR A 45 -7.46 17.13 -10.68
C THR A 45 -6.25 17.87 -11.27
N PRO A 46 -5.35 17.18 -12.01
CA PRO A 46 -5.40 15.77 -12.38
C PRO A 46 -5.07 14.83 -11.20
N ARG A 47 -5.43 13.55 -11.33
CA ARG A 47 -5.17 12.52 -10.31
C ARG A 47 -3.67 12.21 -10.25
N TYR A 48 -3.15 11.95 -9.05
CA TYR A 48 -1.74 11.61 -8.84
C TYR A 48 -1.59 10.14 -8.45
N VAL A 49 -0.69 9.41 -9.12
CA VAL A 49 -0.25 8.07 -8.69
C VAL A 49 1.15 8.17 -8.11
N HIS A 50 1.32 7.77 -6.87
CA HIS A 50 2.55 7.93 -6.10
C HIS A 50 3.69 7.02 -6.60
N ARG A 51 3.39 5.75 -6.91
CA ARG A 51 4.28 4.70 -7.44
C ARG A 51 5.43 4.25 -6.53
N ASP A 52 5.49 4.70 -5.28
CA ASP A 52 6.52 4.29 -4.32
C ASP A 52 5.98 4.28 -2.89
N ILE A 53 4.76 3.74 -2.72
CA ILE A 53 4.18 3.50 -1.41
C ILE A 53 4.91 2.34 -0.75
N LYS A 54 5.50 2.62 0.41
CA LYS A 54 6.23 1.65 1.25
C LYS A 54 6.33 2.19 2.67
N SER A 55 6.64 1.32 3.63
CA SER A 55 6.79 1.72 5.05
C SER A 55 7.89 2.76 5.29
N ASN A 56 8.93 2.83 4.45
CA ASN A 56 9.94 3.90 4.51
C ASN A 56 9.41 5.28 4.10
N ASN A 57 8.39 5.32 3.23
CA ASN A 57 7.79 6.55 2.72
C ASN A 57 6.53 6.98 3.49
N ILE A 58 6.26 6.31 4.62
CA ILE A 58 5.23 6.71 5.58
C ILE A 58 5.94 7.25 6.81
N LEU A 59 5.83 8.55 7.05
CA LEU A 59 6.49 9.23 8.15
C LEU A 59 5.53 9.44 9.32
N LEU A 60 6.05 9.39 10.55
CA LEU A 60 5.26 9.57 11.77
C LEU A 60 5.54 10.94 12.41
N ASP A 61 4.49 11.74 12.59
CA ASP A 61 4.60 13.03 13.29
C ASP A 61 4.65 12.85 14.81
N LYS A 62 4.76 13.97 15.55
CA LYS A 62 4.90 13.98 17.02
C LYS A 62 3.76 13.29 17.76
N ASN A 63 2.60 13.15 17.14
CA ASN A 63 1.40 12.54 17.69
C ASN A 63 1.19 11.11 17.16
N MET A 64 2.21 10.49 16.56
CA MET A 64 2.13 9.18 15.91
C MET A 64 1.11 9.12 14.76
N ARG A 65 0.86 10.26 14.09
CA ARG A 65 0.02 10.32 12.89
C ARG A 65 0.86 10.09 11.65
N ALA A 66 0.30 9.33 10.71
CA ALA A 66 1.01 8.98 9.49
C ALA A 66 0.88 10.08 8.43
N LYS A 67 1.97 10.29 7.68
CA LYS A 67 2.02 11.19 6.52
C LYS A 67 2.79 10.50 5.41
N VAL A 68 2.13 10.30 4.26
CA VAL A 68 2.79 9.80 3.05
C VAL A 68 3.77 10.85 2.54
N ALA A 69 4.97 10.41 2.17
CA ALA A 69 6.08 11.24 1.76
C ALA A 69 6.78 10.67 0.52
N ASP A 70 7.71 11.44 -0.04
CA ASP A 70 8.50 11.10 -1.22
C ASP A 70 7.69 10.94 -2.52
N PHE A 71 7.20 12.08 -3.01
CA PHE A 71 6.49 12.19 -4.28
C PHE A 71 7.44 12.25 -5.49
N GLY A 72 8.74 11.92 -5.33
CA GLY A 72 9.73 12.02 -6.41
C GLY A 72 9.44 11.14 -7.62
N LEU A 73 8.68 10.05 -7.41
CA LEU A 73 8.23 9.15 -8.47
C LEU A 73 6.78 9.36 -8.87
N THR A 74 6.09 10.36 -8.34
CA THR A 74 4.67 10.57 -8.61
C THR A 74 4.41 10.92 -10.07
N LYS A 75 3.29 10.43 -10.61
CA LYS A 75 2.84 10.70 -11.98
C LYS A 75 1.41 11.22 -12.00
N LEU A 76 1.19 12.25 -12.82
CA LEU A 76 -0.13 12.77 -13.15
C LEU A 76 -0.82 11.89 -14.19
N ILE A 77 -2.09 11.53 -13.94
CA ILE A 77 -2.95 10.81 -14.87
C ILE A 77 -4.24 11.61 -15.07
N ARG A 78 -4.70 11.75 -16.31
CA ARG A 78 -5.94 12.46 -16.64
C ARG A 78 -7.11 11.46 -16.67
N GLU A 79 -8.31 11.94 -16.32
CA GLU A 79 -9.52 11.11 -16.15
C GLU A 79 -9.99 10.36 -17.41
N ASN A 80 -9.39 10.62 -18.58
CA ASN A 80 -9.73 9.97 -19.85
C ASN A 80 -8.54 9.19 -20.46
N SER A 81 -7.52 8.89 -19.67
CA SER A 81 -6.42 8.00 -20.08
C SER A 81 -6.59 6.67 -19.39
N ASP A 82 -7.59 5.90 -19.82
CA ASP A 82 -7.85 4.54 -19.38
C ASP A 82 -6.60 3.69 -19.59
N GLY A 83 -5.91 3.37 -18.48
CA GLY A 83 -5.01 2.22 -18.31
C GLY A 83 -3.74 2.12 -19.17
N ASN A 84 -3.60 2.85 -20.28
CA ASN A 84 -2.69 2.44 -21.36
C ASN A 84 -1.42 3.28 -21.52
N SER A 85 -1.06 4.08 -20.51
CA SER A 85 0.17 4.86 -20.54
C SER A 85 1.36 4.02 -20.08
N GLN A 86 1.95 3.24 -20.99
CA GLN A 86 3.23 2.56 -20.72
C GLN A 86 4.28 3.60 -20.31
N THR A 87 4.86 3.43 -19.13
CA THR A 87 5.89 4.31 -18.58
C THR A 87 7.18 3.54 -18.33
N ARG A 88 8.26 4.28 -18.09
CA ARG A 88 9.42 3.77 -17.36
C ARG A 88 8.97 3.13 -16.04
N LEU A 89 9.37 1.87 -15.85
CA LEU A 89 9.22 1.13 -14.60
C LEU A 89 10.09 1.76 -13.51
N VAL A 90 9.47 2.19 -12.42
CA VAL A 90 10.11 2.80 -11.24
C VAL A 90 9.42 2.31 -9.97
N GLY A 91 10.03 2.53 -8.81
CA GLY A 91 9.49 2.15 -7.50
C GLY A 91 10.35 1.07 -6.82
N THR A 92 9.84 0.52 -5.72
CA THR A 92 10.59 -0.41 -4.87
C THR A 92 10.15 -1.86 -5.08
N PHE A 93 11.10 -2.75 -5.36
CA PHE A 93 10.85 -4.19 -5.45
C PHE A 93 10.18 -4.73 -4.17
N GLY A 94 9.26 -5.67 -4.30
CA GLY A 94 8.45 -6.19 -3.19
C GLY A 94 7.15 -5.42 -2.92
N TYR A 95 7.03 -4.18 -3.41
CA TYR A 95 5.82 -3.34 -3.33
C TYR A 95 5.13 -3.15 -4.69
N MET A 96 5.80 -3.46 -5.81
CA MET A 96 5.26 -3.27 -7.15
C MET A 96 4.12 -4.25 -7.44
N ALA A 97 3.01 -3.72 -7.97
CA ALA A 97 1.92 -4.52 -8.51
C ALA A 97 2.41 -5.38 -9.70
N PRO A 98 1.94 -6.63 -9.83
CA PRO A 98 2.42 -7.54 -10.87
C PRO A 98 2.12 -7.03 -12.29
N GLU A 99 0.97 -6.41 -12.51
CA GLU A 99 0.58 -5.79 -13.78
C GLU A 99 1.50 -4.61 -14.13
N TYR A 100 1.88 -3.80 -13.13
CA TYR A 100 2.81 -2.69 -13.33
C TYR A 100 4.23 -3.19 -13.64
N ALA A 101 4.71 -4.21 -12.91
CA ALA A 101 6.02 -4.80 -13.13
C ALA A 101 6.13 -5.51 -14.49
N ARG A 102 5.03 -6.10 -14.99
CA ARG A 102 5.00 -6.87 -16.23
C ARG A 102 4.75 -6.02 -17.47
N PHE A 103 3.82 -5.07 -17.39
CA PHE A 103 3.31 -4.33 -18.54
C PHE A 103 3.62 -2.83 -18.50
N GLY A 104 4.10 -2.30 -17.37
CA GLY A 104 4.37 -0.88 -17.19
C GLY A 104 3.10 -0.02 -17.13
N GLU A 105 1.94 -0.63 -16.92
CA GLU A 105 0.64 0.03 -16.82
C GLU A 105 0.53 0.81 -15.50
N ILE A 106 0.32 2.13 -15.58
CA ILE A 106 0.06 2.94 -14.39
C ILE A 106 -1.44 3.13 -14.20
N SER A 107 -1.91 2.84 -13.00
CA SER A 107 -3.21 3.28 -12.50
C SER A 107 -3.09 3.56 -11.00
N THR A 108 -4.13 4.15 -10.41
CA THR A 108 -4.23 4.31 -8.96
C THR A 108 -4.19 2.96 -8.23
N LYS A 109 -4.50 1.84 -8.92
CA LYS A 109 -4.46 0.48 -8.37
C LYS A 109 -3.04 0.01 -8.03
N VAL A 110 -2.02 0.56 -8.66
CA VAL A 110 -0.61 0.27 -8.32
C VAL A 110 -0.28 0.72 -6.90
N ASP A 111 -0.78 1.90 -6.50
CA ASP A 111 -0.61 2.40 -5.13
C ASP A 111 -1.44 1.58 -4.13
N VAL A 112 -2.63 1.13 -4.51
CA VAL A 112 -3.48 0.26 -3.67
C VAL A 112 -2.79 -1.07 -3.39
N TYR A 113 -2.19 -1.69 -4.40
CA TYR A 113 -1.42 -2.92 -4.22
C TYR A 113 -0.25 -2.72 -3.25
N ALA A 114 0.54 -1.68 -3.48
CA ALA A 114 1.67 -1.33 -2.63
C ALA A 114 1.25 -1.03 -1.18
N PHE A 115 0.10 -0.37 -1.00
CA PHE A 115 -0.50 -0.16 0.31
C PHE A 115 -0.95 -1.47 0.97
N GLY A 116 -1.48 -2.43 0.20
CA GLY A 116 -1.76 -3.78 0.68
C GLY A 116 -0.51 -4.48 1.26
N VAL A 117 0.65 -4.28 0.62
CA VAL A 117 1.93 -4.77 1.17
C VAL A 117 2.26 -4.10 2.51
N VAL A 118 2.07 -2.77 2.63
CA VAL A 118 2.24 -2.05 3.90
C VAL A 118 1.30 -2.57 4.99
N LEU A 119 0.05 -2.91 4.65
CA LEU A 119 -0.87 -3.52 5.62
C LEU A 119 -0.36 -4.87 6.11
N LEU A 120 0.23 -5.69 5.25
CA LEU A 120 0.86 -6.95 5.67
C LEU A 120 2.05 -6.71 6.60
N GLU A 121 2.86 -5.67 6.36
CA GLU A 121 3.94 -5.29 7.28
C GLU A 121 3.38 -4.83 8.64
N LEU A 122 2.31 -4.03 8.64
CA LEU A 122 1.64 -3.58 9.85
C LEU A 122 1.04 -4.73 10.67
N VAL A 123 0.48 -5.75 10.02
CA VAL A 123 -0.10 -6.91 10.72
C VAL A 123 0.99 -7.87 11.20
N SER A 124 1.99 -8.16 10.37
CA SER A 124 2.99 -9.20 10.65
C SER A 124 4.23 -8.70 11.39
N GLY A 125 4.55 -7.41 11.31
CA GLY A 125 5.84 -6.84 11.72
C GLY A 125 7.04 -7.30 10.89
N LYS A 126 6.82 -8.02 9.77
CA LYS A 126 7.89 -8.49 8.87
C LYS A 126 8.18 -7.46 7.77
N GLU A 127 9.37 -7.52 7.20
CA GLU A 127 9.75 -6.75 6.02
C GLU A 127 9.05 -7.27 4.76
N ALA A 128 8.69 -6.36 3.86
CA ALA A 128 8.11 -6.70 2.56
C ALA A 128 9.03 -7.58 1.70
N ILE A 129 10.34 -7.34 1.77
CA ILE A 129 11.39 -8.18 1.16
C ILE A 129 11.93 -9.08 2.26
N VAL A 130 11.75 -10.39 2.12
CA VAL A 130 12.23 -11.36 3.10
C VAL A 130 13.45 -12.06 2.52
N GLN A 131 14.61 -11.87 3.12
CA GLN A 131 15.77 -12.71 2.83
C GLN A 131 15.45 -14.14 3.28
N ARG A 132 15.31 -15.06 2.32
CA ARG A 132 15.29 -16.49 2.61
C ARG A 132 16.70 -17.06 2.44
N ASP A 133 17.21 -17.57 3.54
CA ASP A 133 18.21 -18.60 3.78
C ASP A 133 18.93 -19.27 2.58
N ALA A 134 20.24 -19.51 2.80
CA ALA A 134 21.28 -20.29 2.07
C ALA A 134 21.44 -20.13 0.54
N THR A 135 20.40 -19.79 -0.21
CA THR A 135 20.37 -19.71 -1.67
C THR A 135 20.51 -18.29 -2.22
N GLY A 136 20.40 -17.28 -1.35
CA GLY A 136 20.62 -15.87 -1.69
C GLY A 136 19.49 -15.21 -2.50
N MET A 137 18.37 -15.89 -2.74
CA MET A 137 17.21 -15.28 -3.41
C MET A 137 16.26 -14.60 -2.42
N ASN A 138 16.04 -13.30 -2.61
CA ASN A 138 15.07 -12.54 -1.84
C ASN A 138 13.63 -12.96 -2.19
N GLY A 139 12.85 -13.38 -1.19
CA GLY A 139 11.41 -13.59 -1.29
C GLY A 139 10.62 -12.33 -0.93
N THR A 140 9.30 -12.36 -1.12
CA THR A 140 8.40 -11.27 -0.67
C THR A 140 7.44 -11.75 0.40
N ILE A 141 6.92 -10.83 1.22
CA ILE A 141 5.86 -11.15 2.19
C ILE A 141 4.61 -11.74 1.52
N ILE A 142 4.29 -11.28 0.29
CA ILE A 142 3.22 -11.84 -0.54
C ILE A 142 3.48 -13.31 -0.86
N SER A 143 4.72 -13.67 -1.22
CA SER A 143 5.09 -15.06 -1.48
C SER A 143 4.98 -15.93 -0.23
N LEU A 144 5.26 -15.40 0.96
CA LEU A 144 5.05 -16.11 2.22
C LEU A 144 3.57 -16.38 2.44
N VAL A 145 2.72 -15.34 2.40
CA VAL A 145 1.27 -15.45 2.63
C VAL A 145 0.62 -16.47 1.68
N ARG A 146 1.02 -16.45 0.40
CA ARG A 146 0.53 -17.41 -0.61
C ARG A 146 0.94 -18.86 -0.32
N ASN A 147 2.16 -19.08 0.17
CA ASN A 147 2.66 -20.41 0.52
C ASN A 147 1.97 -21.01 1.76
N TYR A 148 1.42 -20.18 2.64
CA TYR A 148 0.68 -20.64 3.83
C TYR A 148 -0.78 -21.06 3.52
N GLY A 149 -1.19 -21.10 2.24
CA GLY A 149 -2.49 -21.65 1.85
C GLY A 149 -3.69 -20.86 2.37
N THR A 150 -3.56 -19.53 2.44
CA THR A 150 -4.68 -18.67 2.85
C THR A 150 -5.73 -18.64 1.74
N SER A 151 -6.88 -19.29 1.98
CA SER A 151 -8.10 -19.06 1.19
C SER A 151 -8.51 -17.59 1.31
N GLU A 152 -9.24 -17.05 0.32
CA GLU A 152 -9.79 -15.67 0.35
C GLU A 152 -10.50 -15.34 1.68
N THR A 153 -11.14 -16.33 2.31
CA THR A 153 -11.81 -16.24 3.62
C THR A 153 -10.89 -15.99 4.82
N THR A 154 -9.58 -16.25 4.72
CA THR A 154 -8.65 -16.02 5.84
C THR A 154 -8.19 -14.55 5.91
N ILE A 155 -8.28 -13.80 4.81
CA ILE A 155 -8.03 -12.36 4.80
C ILE A 155 -9.04 -11.64 5.72
N ASP A 156 -10.29 -12.11 5.76
CA ASP A 156 -11.32 -11.62 6.71
C ASP A 156 -11.01 -11.95 8.18
N VAL A 157 -10.27 -13.05 8.45
CA VAL A 157 -9.93 -13.48 9.83
C VAL A 157 -8.67 -12.78 10.36
N LEU A 158 -7.75 -12.41 9.46
CA LEU A 158 -6.53 -11.64 9.78
C LEU A 158 -6.73 -10.12 9.76
N VAL A 159 -7.96 -9.67 9.50
CA VAL A 159 -8.39 -8.28 9.61
C VAL A 159 -9.15 -8.13 10.93
N PRO A 160 -8.49 -7.74 12.05
CA PRO A 160 -9.22 -7.31 13.23
C PRO A 160 -10.19 -6.19 12.83
N TYR A 161 -11.40 -6.21 13.39
CA TYR A 161 -12.54 -5.32 13.09
C TYR A 161 -12.22 -3.83 12.79
N GLY A 162 -11.08 -3.31 13.22
CA GLY A 162 -10.59 -1.96 12.91
C GLY A 162 -10.08 -1.72 11.46
N LEU A 163 -9.82 -2.75 10.65
CA LEU A 163 -9.45 -2.55 9.23
C LEU A 163 -10.65 -2.56 8.27
N SER A 164 -11.89 -2.77 8.75
CA SER A 164 -13.09 -2.75 7.90
C SER A 164 -13.21 -1.43 7.12
N SER A 165 -13.01 -0.28 7.76
CA SER A 165 -13.00 1.02 7.08
C SER A 165 -11.87 1.15 6.05
N ILE A 166 -10.73 0.50 6.27
CA ILE A 166 -9.58 0.53 5.36
C ILE A 166 -9.86 -0.37 4.15
N VAL A 167 -10.43 -1.55 4.36
CA VAL A 167 -10.91 -2.42 3.29
C VAL A 167 -12.01 -1.69 2.52
N THR A 168 -12.97 -1.04 3.16
CA THR A 168 -14.01 -0.24 2.47
C THR A 168 -13.41 0.91 1.65
N ILE A 169 -12.43 1.67 2.15
CA ILE A 169 -11.75 2.71 1.36
C ILE A 169 -11.05 2.09 0.15
N CYS A 170 -10.36 0.96 0.32
CA CYS A 170 -9.67 0.28 -0.79
C CYS A 170 -10.63 -0.41 -1.77
N SER A 171 -11.76 -0.94 -1.30
CA SER A 171 -12.79 -1.63 -2.08
C SER A 171 -13.70 -0.66 -2.83
N ASN A 172 -14.06 0.48 -2.24
CA ASN A 172 -14.80 1.54 -2.96
C ASN A 172 -13.95 2.14 -4.09
N HIS A 173 -12.63 2.20 -3.90
CA HIS A 173 -11.69 2.53 -4.95
C HIS A 173 -11.58 1.42 -6.03
N ALA A 174 -11.96 0.17 -5.73
CA ALA A 174 -12.06 -0.93 -6.70
C ALA A 174 -13.41 -0.96 -7.45
N SER A 175 -14.52 -0.59 -6.80
CA SER A 175 -15.89 -0.75 -7.29
C SER A 175 -16.41 0.36 -8.21
N LEU A 176 -15.71 1.50 -8.33
CA LEU A 176 -16.10 2.57 -9.27
C LEU A 176 -15.87 2.24 -10.76
N ILE A 177 -15.47 1.01 -11.09
CA ILE A 177 -15.36 0.53 -12.48
C ILE A 177 -16.53 -0.38 -12.89
N HIS A 178 -17.35 -0.88 -11.95
CA HIS A 178 -18.46 -1.79 -12.32
C HIS A 178 -19.87 -1.16 -12.32
N LEU A 179 -20.01 0.14 -12.03
CA LEU A 179 -21.31 0.83 -12.06
C LEU A 179 -21.44 1.90 -13.16
N SER A 180 -20.50 1.98 -14.11
CA SER A 180 -20.63 2.90 -15.27
C SER A 180 -20.83 2.19 -16.62
N GLU A 181 -20.98 0.87 -16.67
CA GLU A 181 -21.22 0.12 -17.93
C GLU A 181 -22.61 -0.53 -18.06
N GLU A 182 -23.54 -0.36 -17.11
CA GLU A 182 -24.89 -0.96 -17.21
C GLU A 182 -26.04 -0.01 -17.61
N ASN A 183 -25.78 1.25 -18.01
CA ASN A 183 -26.84 2.16 -18.50
C ASN A 183 -26.54 2.76 -19.89
N LYS A 184 -26.27 1.90 -20.87
CA LYS A 184 -26.32 2.27 -22.29
C LYS A 184 -27.13 1.26 -23.10
N TRP A 185 -28.39 1.08 -22.74
CA TRP A 185 -29.45 0.63 -23.64
C TRP A 185 -30.78 1.25 -23.20
N ASP A 186 -30.94 2.53 -23.49
CA ASP A 186 -32.21 3.17 -23.89
C ASP A 186 -31.88 4.21 -24.98
#